data_AF-A0A8G1RLZ0-F1
#
_entry.id   AF-A0A8G1RLZ0-F1
#
_cell.length_a   1.000
_cell.length_b   1.000
_cell.length_c   1.000
_cell.angle_alpha   90.00
_cell.angle_beta   90.00
_cell.angle_gamma   90.00
#
_symmetry.space_group_name_H-M   'P 1'
#
loop_
_entity.id
_entity.type
_entity.pdbx_description
1 polymer ?
#
loop_
_entity_poly.entity_id
_entity_poly.type
_entity_poly.pdbx_seq_one_letter_code
_entity_poly.pdbx_strand_id
1 'polypeptide(L)'
;PTSAPGSFRVLETAYKLIKTCIEHDCVAISLKIIEAVAMRLDALAHLDTDVDEARLRQCNVHYYALRVHLAWIQGRPDIADHLFLKLPDLNTGDCCALDICFKVGSSALSCRQYDVAAKWLERGLQQCKVLVSSSKESDVALRNKALLTLHALVRANKYLDTHDSRDNLARALEQLKSLYSNVFSIRLLELEVLARGDRDVEQYFQGELCHYNLEQLLIFMAVLQDAFKAVDASESSFRMCGCPARMTRQLSNP
;
A
#
# COMPACT_ATOMS: atom_id res chain seq x y z
N PRO A 1 -14.13 -31.56 21.07
CA PRO A 1 -14.91 -30.38 21.47
C PRO A 1 -14.07 -29.10 21.29
N THR A 2 -14.04 -28.54 20.07
CA THR A 2 -13.36 -27.27 19.77
C THR A 2 -14.38 -26.15 19.94
N SER A 3 -14.33 -25.43 21.06
CA SER A 3 -15.17 -24.25 21.25
C SER A 3 -14.81 -23.19 20.19
N ALA A 4 -15.81 -22.55 19.58
CA ALA A 4 -15.64 -21.53 18.53
C ALA A 4 -14.57 -20.45 18.85
N PRO A 5 -14.40 -19.98 20.10
CA PRO A 5 -13.35 -19.02 20.45
C PRO A 5 -11.92 -19.53 20.21
N GLY A 6 -11.67 -20.84 20.38
CA GLY A 6 -10.37 -21.44 20.13
C GLY A 6 -9.99 -21.45 18.65
N SER A 7 -10.97 -21.68 17.78
CA SER A 7 -10.79 -21.70 16.32
C SER A 7 -10.39 -20.32 15.77
N PHE A 8 -10.98 -19.23 16.28
CA PHE A 8 -10.61 -17.88 15.86
C PHE A 8 -9.19 -17.48 16.25
N ARG A 9 -8.74 -17.85 17.45
CA ARG A 9 -7.35 -17.59 17.89
C ARG A 9 -6.33 -18.27 16.98
N VAL A 10 -6.62 -19.49 16.54
CA VAL A 10 -5.77 -20.22 15.59
C VAL A 10 -5.68 -19.49 14.25
N LEU A 11 -6.79 -18.93 13.75
CA LEU A 11 -6.80 -18.13 12.53
C LEU A 11 -5.95 -16.86 12.68
N GLU A 12 -6.10 -16.12 13.78
CA GLU A 12 -5.30 -14.92 14.05
C GLU A 12 -3.80 -15.22 14.10
N THR A 13 -3.40 -16.30 14.76
CA THR A 13 -2.00 -16.75 14.79
C THR A 13 -1.52 -17.16 13.40
N ALA A 14 -2.34 -17.88 12.63
CA ALA A 14 -2.00 -18.26 11.26
C ALA A 14 -1.81 -17.04 10.35
N TYR A 15 -2.64 -16.00 10.48
CA TYR A 15 -2.49 -14.75 9.74
C TYR A 15 -1.19 -14.03 10.05
N LYS A 16 -0.81 -13.94 11.33
CA LYS A 16 0.48 -13.36 11.72
C LYS A 16 1.65 -14.15 11.12
N LEU A 17 1.59 -15.49 11.20
CA LEU A 17 2.60 -16.36 10.62
C LEU A 17 2.72 -16.18 9.10
N ILE A 18 1.61 -16.13 8.37
CA ILE A 18 1.60 -15.87 6.93
C ILE A 18 2.24 -14.51 6.61
N LYS A 19 1.89 -13.44 7.35
CA LYS A 19 2.49 -12.11 7.15
C LYS A 19 4.02 -12.16 7.31
N THR A 20 4.49 -12.76 8.40
CA THR A 20 5.93 -12.95 8.65
C THR A 20 6.60 -13.81 7.59
N CYS A 21 5.97 -14.90 7.15
CA CYS A 21 6.52 -15.72 6.07
C CYS A 21 6.62 -14.96 4.74
N ILE A 22 5.64 -14.11 4.41
CA ILE A 22 5.72 -13.25 3.22
C ILE A 22 6.86 -12.23 3.35
N GLU A 23 7.04 -11.63 4.52
CA GLU A 23 8.13 -10.67 4.79
C GLU A 23 9.53 -11.30 4.70
N HIS A 24 9.64 -12.62 4.82
CA HIS A 24 10.88 -13.39 4.71
C HIS A 24 10.94 -14.27 3.44
N ASP A 25 10.16 -13.95 2.39
CA ASP A 25 10.11 -14.68 1.11
C ASP A 25 9.79 -16.19 1.19
N CYS A 26 9.21 -16.64 2.31
CA CYS A 26 8.77 -18.01 2.53
C CYS A 26 7.41 -18.29 1.87
N VAL A 27 7.24 -17.94 0.59
CA VAL A 27 5.96 -17.98 -0.15
C VAL A 27 5.33 -19.37 -0.14
N ALA A 28 6.12 -20.42 -0.34
CA ALA A 28 5.62 -21.81 -0.34
C ALA A 28 5.00 -22.21 1.01
N ILE A 29 5.56 -21.73 2.12
CA ILE A 29 5.03 -21.99 3.47
C ILE A 29 3.74 -21.21 3.67
N SER A 30 3.73 -19.92 3.28
CA SER A 30 2.54 -19.08 3.32
C SER A 30 1.36 -19.68 2.57
N LEU A 31 1.60 -20.33 1.42
CA LEU A 31 0.56 -21.01 0.64
C LEU A 31 -0.05 -22.19 1.38
N LYS A 32 0.77 -23.05 1.97
CA LYS A 32 0.26 -24.20 2.76
C LYS A 32 -0.57 -23.73 3.95
N ILE A 33 -0.14 -22.64 4.61
CA ILE A 33 -0.87 -22.10 5.76
C ILE A 33 -2.18 -21.46 5.31
N ILE A 34 -2.19 -20.67 4.21
CA ILE A 34 -3.42 -20.01 3.74
C ILE A 34 -4.46 -21.03 3.23
N GLU A 35 -4.03 -22.17 2.69
CA GLU A 35 -4.92 -23.29 2.35
C GLU A 35 -5.54 -23.92 3.60
N ALA A 36 -4.74 -24.15 4.65
CA ALA A 36 -5.25 -24.65 5.93
C ALA A 36 -6.21 -23.67 6.61
N VAL A 37 -5.97 -22.37 6.45
CA VAL A 37 -6.90 -21.31 6.88
C VAL A 37 -8.22 -21.40 6.11
N ALA A 38 -8.17 -21.56 4.78
CA ALA A 38 -9.38 -21.67 3.96
C ALA A 38 -10.27 -22.83 4.41
N MET A 39 -9.70 -24.02 4.62
CA MET A 39 -10.43 -25.19 5.12
C MET A 39 -11.07 -24.95 6.50
N ARG A 40 -10.39 -24.21 7.38
CA ARG A 40 -10.93 -23.88 8.72
C ARG A 40 -12.04 -22.84 8.65
N LEU A 41 -11.92 -21.83 7.79
CA LEU A 41 -12.97 -20.84 7.58
C LEU A 41 -14.23 -21.49 7.00
N ASP A 42 -14.05 -22.39 6.05
CA ASP A 42 -15.14 -23.17 5.47
C ASP A 42 -15.84 -24.03 6.55
N ALA A 43 -15.09 -24.77 7.35
CA ALA A 43 -15.64 -25.53 8.46
C ALA A 43 -16.39 -24.66 9.48
N LEU A 44 -15.87 -23.45 9.79
CA LEU A 44 -16.54 -22.51 10.70
C LEU A 44 -17.84 -21.95 10.13
N ALA A 45 -17.92 -21.72 8.82
CA ALA A 45 -19.11 -21.20 8.17
C ALA A 45 -20.27 -22.21 8.14
N HIS A 46 -19.96 -23.50 8.25
CA HIS A 46 -20.94 -24.61 8.21
C HIS A 46 -21.26 -25.18 9.61
N LEU A 47 -20.82 -24.53 10.69
CA LEU A 47 -21.21 -24.93 12.05
C LEU A 47 -22.63 -24.42 12.35
N ASP A 48 -23.53 -25.32 12.76
CA ASP A 48 -24.90 -25.00 13.20
C ASP A 48 -24.98 -24.21 14.53
N THR A 49 -23.83 -23.83 15.10
CA THR A 49 -23.76 -23.06 16.35
C THR A 49 -23.82 -21.55 16.10
N ASP A 50 -24.21 -20.78 17.12
CA ASP A 50 -24.14 -19.31 17.13
C ASP A 50 -22.67 -18.83 17.01
N VAL A 51 -22.15 -18.84 15.79
CA VAL A 51 -20.83 -18.33 15.45
C VAL A 51 -20.94 -16.81 15.33
N ASP A 52 -20.03 -16.10 16.00
CA ASP A 52 -19.91 -14.64 15.89
C ASP A 52 -19.66 -14.24 14.43
N GLU A 53 -20.73 -13.86 13.72
CA GLU A 53 -20.70 -13.50 12.31
C GLU A 53 -19.78 -12.31 12.05
N ALA A 54 -19.68 -11.36 12.98
CA ALA A 54 -18.83 -10.19 12.83
C ALA A 54 -17.35 -10.60 12.84
N ARG A 55 -16.97 -11.49 13.74
CA ARG A 55 -15.60 -12.06 13.78
C ARG A 55 -15.31 -12.94 12.57
N LEU A 56 -16.28 -13.72 12.10
CA LEU A 56 -16.13 -14.52 10.88
C LEU A 56 -15.93 -13.63 9.65
N ARG A 57 -16.71 -12.55 9.52
CA ARG A 57 -16.52 -11.53 8.46
C ARG A 57 -15.12 -10.89 8.55
N GLN A 58 -14.67 -10.50 9.74
CA GLN A 58 -13.33 -9.94 9.94
C GLN A 58 -12.23 -10.94 9.55
N CYS A 59 -12.38 -12.21 9.90
CA CYS A 59 -11.44 -13.25 9.49
C CYS A 59 -11.42 -13.44 7.97
N ASN A 60 -12.58 -13.37 7.31
CA ASN A 60 -12.66 -13.43 5.85
C ASN A 60 -11.95 -12.25 5.18
N VAL A 61 -12.09 -11.02 5.70
CA VAL A 61 -11.34 -9.84 5.22
C VAL A 61 -9.83 -10.10 5.27
N HIS A 62 -9.34 -10.58 6.42
CA HIS A 62 -7.91 -10.89 6.60
C HIS A 62 -7.42 -11.98 5.65
N TYR A 63 -8.22 -13.05 5.49
CA TYR A 63 -7.92 -14.13 4.56
C TYR A 63 -7.79 -13.62 3.12
N TYR A 64 -8.78 -12.88 2.63
CA TYR A 64 -8.75 -12.36 1.26
C TYR A 64 -7.62 -11.34 1.07
N ALA A 65 -7.35 -10.46 2.04
CA ALA A 65 -6.23 -9.52 1.95
C ALA A 65 -4.88 -10.23 1.82
N LEU A 66 -4.66 -11.31 2.57
CA LEU A 66 -3.44 -12.12 2.46
C LEU A 66 -3.38 -12.90 1.14
N ARG A 67 -4.50 -13.44 0.68
CA ARG A 67 -4.61 -14.11 -0.63
C ARG A 67 -4.31 -13.17 -1.78
N VAL A 68 -4.77 -11.91 -1.72
CA VAL A 68 -4.42 -10.85 -2.69
C VAL A 68 -2.91 -10.63 -2.70
N HIS A 69 -2.29 -10.48 -1.52
CA HIS A 69 -0.84 -10.28 -1.44
C HIS A 69 -0.05 -11.45 -2.03
N LEU A 70 -0.45 -12.66 -1.68
CA LEU A 70 0.17 -13.89 -2.18
C LEU A 70 0.04 -14.01 -3.69
N ALA A 71 -1.15 -13.75 -4.25
CA ALA A 71 -1.36 -13.76 -5.70
C ALA A 71 -0.46 -12.72 -6.41
N TRP A 72 -0.30 -11.53 -5.82
CA TRP A 72 0.57 -10.50 -6.36
C TRP A 72 2.04 -10.95 -6.41
N ILE A 73 2.59 -11.43 -5.29
CA ILE A 73 4.01 -11.85 -5.25
C ILE A 73 4.26 -13.10 -6.11
N GLN A 74 3.25 -13.94 -6.32
CA GLN A 74 3.30 -15.07 -7.27
C GLN A 74 3.30 -14.66 -8.75
N GLY A 75 3.13 -13.37 -9.06
CA GLY A 75 3.00 -12.90 -10.44
C GLY A 75 1.68 -13.22 -11.10
N ARG A 76 0.61 -13.26 -10.29
CA ARG A 76 -0.77 -13.43 -10.72
C ARG A 76 -1.58 -12.17 -10.39
N PRO A 77 -1.30 -11.03 -11.03
CA PRO A 77 -2.02 -9.79 -10.78
C PRO A 77 -3.51 -9.89 -11.16
N ASP A 78 -3.84 -10.73 -12.15
CA ASP A 78 -5.21 -11.13 -12.52
C ASP A 78 -5.98 -11.73 -11.34
N ILE A 79 -5.34 -12.66 -10.64
CA ILE A 79 -5.92 -13.31 -9.46
C ILE A 79 -6.01 -12.32 -8.30
N ALA A 80 -4.97 -11.49 -8.10
CA ALA A 80 -4.97 -10.47 -7.05
C ALA A 80 -6.14 -9.48 -7.22
N ASP A 81 -6.39 -9.01 -8.43
CA ASP A 81 -7.55 -8.16 -8.75
C ASP A 81 -8.88 -8.88 -8.47
N HIS A 82 -9.03 -10.11 -8.95
CA HIS A 82 -10.26 -10.89 -8.73
C HIS A 82 -10.55 -11.14 -7.24
N LEU A 83 -9.51 -11.46 -6.46
CA LEU A 83 -9.65 -11.71 -5.02
C LEU A 83 -9.95 -10.43 -4.24
N PHE A 84 -9.44 -9.28 -4.67
CA PHE A 84 -9.73 -8.01 -4.02
C PHE A 84 -11.21 -7.66 -4.09
N LEU A 85 -11.88 -7.97 -5.22
CA LEU A 85 -13.32 -7.78 -5.38
C LEU A 85 -14.17 -8.66 -4.45
N LYS A 86 -13.58 -9.69 -3.83
CA LYS A 86 -14.26 -10.55 -2.85
C LYS A 86 -14.13 -10.04 -1.41
N LEU A 87 -13.38 -8.96 -1.18
CA LEU A 87 -13.35 -8.34 0.14
C LEU A 87 -14.75 -7.80 0.44
N PRO A 88 -15.39 -8.24 1.54
CA PRO A 88 -16.69 -7.71 1.93
C PRO A 88 -16.57 -6.22 2.24
N ASP A 89 -17.67 -5.46 2.09
CA ASP A 89 -17.70 -4.02 2.32
C ASP A 89 -17.12 -3.67 3.70
N LEU A 90 -16.03 -2.91 3.68
CA LEU A 90 -15.18 -2.61 4.84
C LEU A 90 -15.78 -1.51 5.71
N ASN A 91 -17.00 -1.73 6.21
CA ASN A 91 -17.58 -0.88 7.25
C ASN A 91 -17.04 -1.20 8.65
N THR A 92 -16.02 -2.08 8.76
CA THR A 92 -15.59 -2.69 10.03
C THR A 92 -14.45 -1.94 10.73
N GLY A 93 -14.06 -0.75 10.27
CA GLY A 93 -12.94 0.01 10.88
C GLY A 93 -11.56 -0.63 10.70
N ASP A 94 -11.45 -1.68 9.88
CA ASP A 94 -10.22 -2.43 9.64
C ASP A 94 -9.39 -1.81 8.51
N CYS A 95 -8.11 -1.55 8.78
CA CYS A 95 -7.16 -1.03 7.80
C CYS A 95 -6.65 -2.08 6.79
N CYS A 96 -7.05 -3.35 6.89
CA CYS A 96 -6.51 -4.42 6.04
C CYS A 96 -6.57 -4.12 4.54
N ALA A 97 -7.67 -3.58 4.04
CA ALA A 97 -7.81 -3.24 2.63
C ALA A 97 -6.92 -2.07 2.20
N LEU A 98 -6.75 -1.07 3.06
CA LEU A 98 -5.80 0.01 2.85
C LEU A 98 -4.37 -0.54 2.82
N ASP A 99 -4.01 -1.38 3.79
CA ASP A 99 -2.67 -1.95 3.92
C ASP A 99 -2.30 -2.80 2.71
N ILE A 100 -3.23 -3.63 2.21
CA ILE A 100 -2.95 -4.44 1.02
C ILE A 100 -2.83 -3.60 -0.25
N CYS A 101 -3.70 -2.60 -0.42
CA CYS A 101 -3.61 -1.65 -1.53
C CYS A 101 -2.28 -0.91 -1.54
N PHE A 102 -1.82 -0.44 -0.37
CA PHE A 102 -0.53 0.20 -0.25
C PHE A 102 0.64 -0.74 -0.56
N LYS A 103 0.62 -1.97 -0.04
CA LYS A 103 1.66 -2.98 -0.31
C LYS A 103 1.76 -3.33 -1.80
N VAL A 104 0.63 -3.64 -2.43
CA VAL A 104 0.58 -3.99 -3.86
C VAL A 104 0.96 -2.77 -4.71
N GLY A 105 0.41 -1.60 -4.42
CA GLY A 105 0.69 -0.37 -5.16
C GLY A 105 2.14 0.06 -5.07
N SER A 106 2.76 -0.03 -3.89
CA SER A 106 4.18 0.27 -3.68
C SER A 106 5.09 -0.72 -4.40
N SER A 107 4.73 -2.00 -4.39
CA SER A 107 5.44 -3.03 -5.16
C SER A 107 5.32 -2.79 -6.66
N ALA A 108 4.12 -2.47 -7.18
CA ALA A 108 3.95 -2.10 -8.58
C ALA A 108 4.78 -0.87 -8.97
N LEU A 109 4.84 0.13 -8.09
CA LEU A 109 5.63 1.35 -8.29
C LEU A 109 7.13 1.04 -8.39
N SER A 110 7.66 0.18 -7.52
CA SER A 110 9.08 -0.22 -7.58
C SER A 110 9.40 -1.05 -8.83
N CYS A 111 8.42 -1.80 -9.36
CA CYS A 111 8.53 -2.50 -10.63
C CYS A 111 8.21 -1.60 -11.86
N ARG A 112 8.03 -0.28 -11.69
CA ARG A 112 7.69 0.70 -12.74
C ARG A 112 6.36 0.42 -13.49
N GLN A 113 5.46 -0.34 -12.88
CA GLN A 113 4.10 -0.56 -13.39
C GLN A 113 3.20 0.58 -12.89
N TYR A 114 3.39 1.78 -13.43
CA TYR A 114 2.82 3.02 -12.89
C TYR A 114 1.28 3.05 -12.94
N ASP A 115 0.70 2.47 -13.97
CA ASP A 115 -0.75 2.30 -14.15
C ASP A 115 -1.34 1.39 -13.08
N VAL A 116 -0.71 0.23 -12.84
CA VAL A 116 -1.11 -0.72 -11.82
C VAL A 116 -0.92 -0.11 -10.43
N ALA A 117 0.20 0.58 -10.20
CA ALA A 117 0.47 1.28 -8.95
C ALA A 117 -0.62 2.32 -8.65
N ALA A 118 -0.93 3.20 -9.61
CA ALA A 118 -1.98 4.20 -9.46
C ALA A 118 -3.34 3.56 -9.12
N LYS A 119 -3.73 2.51 -9.85
CA LYS A 119 -4.97 1.76 -9.61
C LYS A 119 -5.08 1.25 -8.18
N TRP A 120 -4.04 0.58 -7.66
CA TRP A 120 -4.07 0.01 -6.32
C TRP A 120 -4.02 1.08 -5.22
N LEU A 121 -3.25 2.14 -5.41
CA LEU A 121 -3.15 3.23 -4.44
C LEU A 121 -4.45 4.05 -4.36
N GLU A 122 -5.14 4.26 -5.48
CA GLU A 122 -6.47 4.88 -5.50
C GLU A 122 -7.51 4.06 -4.73
N ARG A 123 -7.52 2.72 -4.91
CA ARG A 123 -8.35 1.82 -4.10
C ARG A 123 -8.06 2.00 -2.61
N GLY A 124 -6.78 2.09 -2.22
CA GLY A 124 -6.38 2.34 -0.84
C GLY A 124 -6.94 3.66 -0.29
N LEU A 125 -6.81 4.76 -1.05
CA LEU A 125 -7.34 6.07 -0.63
C LEU A 125 -8.87 6.10 -0.51
N GLN A 126 -9.59 5.36 -1.36
CA GLN A 126 -11.03 5.20 -1.21
C GLN A 126 -11.37 4.56 0.15
N GLN A 127 -10.60 3.55 0.58
CA GLN A 127 -10.76 2.94 1.90
C GLN A 127 -10.43 3.91 3.04
N CYS A 128 -9.41 4.77 2.89
CA CYS A 128 -9.15 5.82 3.88
C CYS A 128 -10.37 6.72 4.10
N LYS A 129 -11.09 7.11 3.04
CA LYS A 129 -12.28 7.98 3.16
C LYS A 129 -13.39 7.30 3.96
N VAL A 130 -13.63 6.01 3.71
CA VAL A 130 -14.61 5.21 4.45
C VAL A 130 -14.20 5.11 5.93
N LEU A 131 -12.93 4.77 6.20
CA LEU A 131 -12.42 4.62 7.57
C LEU A 131 -12.49 5.93 8.35
N VAL A 132 -12.11 7.06 7.74
CA VAL A 132 -12.19 8.40 8.37
C VAL A 132 -13.64 8.77 8.68
N SER A 133 -14.60 8.42 7.82
CA SER A 133 -16.02 8.69 8.08
C SER A 133 -16.61 7.84 9.22
N SER A 134 -16.04 6.65 9.46
CA SER A 134 -16.47 5.75 10.54
C SER A 134 -15.75 5.98 11.88
N SER A 135 -14.60 6.64 11.87
CA SER A 135 -13.76 6.85 13.05
C SER A 135 -14.18 8.11 13.81
N LYS A 136 -14.38 7.99 15.13
CA LYS A 136 -14.35 9.15 16.02
C LYS A 136 -12.89 9.59 16.16
N GLU A 137 -12.59 10.75 15.59
CA GLU A 137 -11.41 11.62 15.81
C GLU A 137 -10.01 10.98 16.00
N SER A 138 -9.11 11.30 15.04
CA SER A 138 -7.65 11.30 15.19
C SER A 138 -6.92 9.95 15.43
N ASP A 139 -7.15 8.95 14.58
CA ASP A 139 -6.16 7.88 14.42
C ASP A 139 -4.94 8.40 13.63
N VAL A 140 -3.88 8.76 14.36
CA VAL A 140 -2.59 9.21 13.81
C VAL A 140 -1.99 8.15 12.86
N ALA A 141 -2.16 6.86 13.16
CA ALA A 141 -1.65 5.78 12.32
C ALA A 141 -2.39 5.72 10.99
N LEU A 142 -3.72 5.89 11.00
CA LEU A 142 -4.51 5.97 9.77
C LEU A 142 -4.12 7.17 8.91
N ARG A 143 -3.89 8.35 9.52
CA ARG A 143 -3.40 9.55 8.80
C ARG A 143 -2.04 9.31 8.18
N ASN A 144 -1.12 8.67 8.89
CA ASN A 144 0.21 8.33 8.36
C ASN A 144 0.10 7.36 7.17
N LYS A 145 -0.77 6.34 7.24
CA LYS A 145 -1.02 5.42 6.12
C LYS A 145 -1.62 6.14 4.91
N ALA A 146 -2.57 7.05 5.13
CA ALA A 146 -3.17 7.86 4.08
C ALA A 146 -2.12 8.76 3.40
N LEU A 147 -1.26 9.42 4.18
CA LEU A 147 -0.14 10.22 3.68
C LEU A 147 0.81 9.39 2.81
N LEU A 148 1.25 8.24 3.28
CA LEU A 148 2.15 7.35 2.52
C LEU A 148 1.51 6.89 1.21
N THR A 149 0.22 6.54 1.25
CA THR A 149 -0.54 6.11 0.07
C THR A 149 -0.67 7.25 -0.93
N LEU A 150 -0.98 8.46 -0.46
CA LEU A 150 -1.12 9.65 -1.30
C LEU A 150 0.21 10.06 -1.95
N HIS A 151 1.30 10.02 -1.18
CA HIS A 151 2.64 10.27 -1.70
C HIS A 151 3.03 9.27 -2.79
N ALA A 152 2.80 7.98 -2.57
CA ALA A 152 3.04 6.94 -3.58
C ALA A 152 2.16 7.15 -4.83
N LEU A 153 0.91 7.62 -4.67
CA LEU A 153 0.01 7.87 -5.79
C LEU A 153 0.49 9.03 -6.67
N VAL A 154 0.98 10.11 -6.05
CA VAL A 154 1.60 11.24 -6.77
C VAL A 154 2.82 10.73 -7.55
N ARG A 155 3.67 9.91 -6.93
CA ARG A 155 4.83 9.29 -7.59
C ARG A 155 4.41 8.43 -8.79
N ALA A 156 3.35 7.64 -8.67
CA ALA A 156 2.84 6.82 -9.78
C ALA A 156 2.29 7.67 -10.93
N ASN A 157 1.39 8.63 -10.64
CA ASN A 157 0.78 9.48 -11.65
C ASN A 157 1.79 10.44 -12.32
N LYS A 158 2.89 10.80 -11.65
CA LYS A 158 3.98 11.59 -12.25
C LYS A 158 4.59 10.93 -13.48
N TYR A 159 4.51 9.61 -13.64
CA TYR A 159 5.05 8.93 -14.82
C TYR A 159 3.98 8.59 -15.87
N LEU A 160 2.72 8.88 -15.58
CA LEU A 160 1.61 8.70 -16.50
C LEU A 160 1.33 10.03 -17.24
N ASP A 161 0.85 9.94 -18.49
CA ASP A 161 0.54 11.11 -19.33
C ASP A 161 -0.91 11.07 -19.87
N THR A 162 -1.78 10.31 -19.22
CA THR A 162 -3.21 10.31 -19.55
C THR A 162 -3.87 11.53 -18.92
N HIS A 163 -4.95 12.03 -19.54
CA HIS A 163 -5.75 13.12 -18.96
C HIS A 163 -6.16 12.81 -17.51
N ASP A 164 -6.71 11.62 -17.27
CA ASP A 164 -7.14 11.15 -15.95
C ASP A 164 -5.99 11.14 -14.94
N SER A 165 -4.79 10.71 -15.34
CA SER A 165 -3.62 10.68 -14.46
C SER A 165 -3.15 12.09 -14.06
N ARG A 166 -3.31 13.08 -14.94
CA ARG A 166 -2.98 14.48 -14.63
C ARG A 166 -3.98 15.10 -13.67
N ASP A 167 -5.27 14.81 -13.84
CA ASP A 167 -6.30 15.22 -12.89
C ASP A 167 -6.12 14.54 -11.53
N ASN A 168 -5.78 13.25 -11.54
CA ASN A 168 -5.49 12.49 -10.32
C ASN A 168 -4.22 13.01 -9.63
N LEU A 169 -3.18 13.35 -10.39
CA LEU A 169 -1.95 13.97 -9.88
C LEU A 169 -2.24 15.32 -9.21
N ALA A 170 -2.98 16.20 -9.89
CA ALA A 170 -3.32 17.52 -9.38
C ALA A 170 -4.12 17.40 -8.07
N ARG A 171 -5.17 16.57 -8.06
CA ARG A 171 -6.03 16.34 -6.89
C ARG A 171 -5.25 15.73 -5.72
N ALA A 172 -4.41 14.74 -6.00
CA ALA A 172 -3.61 14.08 -4.96
C ALA A 172 -2.58 15.04 -4.35
N LEU A 173 -1.93 15.85 -5.19
CA LEU A 173 -0.97 16.85 -4.74
C LEU A 173 -1.65 17.95 -3.92
N GLU A 174 -2.83 18.43 -4.33
CA GLU A 174 -3.60 19.42 -3.58
C GLU A 174 -4.03 18.91 -2.20
N GLN A 175 -4.50 17.66 -2.12
CA GLN A 175 -4.81 17.03 -0.83
C GLN A 175 -3.58 16.90 0.08
N LEU A 176 -2.43 16.58 -0.51
CA LEU A 176 -1.18 16.40 0.21
C LEU A 176 -0.66 17.75 0.74
N LYS A 177 -0.84 18.83 -0.03
CA LYS A 177 -0.59 20.21 0.42
C LYS A 177 -1.52 20.64 1.54
N SER A 178 -2.84 20.45 1.39
CA SER A 178 -3.80 20.93 2.38
C SER A 178 -3.62 20.27 3.74
N LEU A 179 -3.18 19.01 3.76
CA LEU A 179 -2.99 18.24 4.98
C LEU A 179 -1.57 18.32 5.56
N TYR A 180 -0.55 18.58 4.73
CA TYR A 180 0.86 18.43 5.11
C TYR A 180 1.79 19.53 4.51
N SER A 181 1.25 20.73 4.25
CA SER A 181 1.97 21.86 3.61
C SER A 181 3.32 22.22 4.23
N ASN A 182 3.51 21.99 5.53
CA ASN A 182 4.75 22.33 6.24
C ASN A 182 5.78 21.19 6.23
N VAL A 183 5.46 20.04 5.64
CA VAL A 183 6.35 18.89 5.57
C VAL A 183 7.23 19.01 4.33
N PHE A 184 8.54 19.11 4.52
CA PHE A 184 9.49 19.35 3.43
C PHE A 184 9.42 18.32 2.28
N SER A 185 9.19 17.04 2.57
CA SER A 185 9.07 16.00 1.54
C SER A 185 7.91 16.25 0.56
N ILE A 186 6.87 16.95 1.01
CA ILE A 186 5.73 17.37 0.18
C ILE A 186 6.13 18.51 -0.76
N ARG A 187 6.90 19.48 -0.26
CA ARG A 187 7.41 20.61 -1.07
C ARG A 187 8.41 20.13 -2.12
N LEU A 188 9.26 19.18 -1.76
CA LEU A 188 10.17 18.54 -2.72
C LEU A 188 9.39 17.81 -3.81
N LEU A 189 8.35 17.05 -3.44
CA LEU A 189 7.50 16.34 -4.40
C LEU A 189 6.74 17.31 -5.33
N GLU A 190 6.32 18.45 -4.80
CA GLU A 190 5.71 19.52 -5.58
C GLU A 190 6.69 20.08 -6.63
N LEU A 191 7.91 20.44 -6.22
CA LEU A 191 8.95 20.90 -7.14
C LEU A 191 9.26 19.85 -8.22
N GLU A 192 9.32 18.58 -7.84
CA GLU A 192 9.51 17.47 -8.76
C GLU A 192 8.39 17.35 -9.81
N VAL A 193 7.14 17.65 -9.44
CA VAL A 193 5.99 17.64 -10.35
C VAL A 193 5.99 18.89 -11.23
N LEU A 194 6.37 20.04 -10.69
CA LEU A 194 6.52 21.29 -11.43
C LEU A 194 7.62 21.18 -12.48
N ALA A 195 8.78 20.64 -12.15
CA ALA A 195 9.89 20.44 -13.08
C ALA A 195 9.56 19.51 -14.27
N ARG A 196 8.48 18.71 -14.19
CA ARG A 196 7.98 17.90 -15.30
C ARG A 196 7.05 18.69 -16.23
N GLY A 197 6.31 19.65 -15.69
CA GLY A 197 5.44 20.53 -16.49
C GLY A 197 6.25 21.71 -17.00
N ASP A 198 5.92 22.22 -18.18
CA ASP A 198 6.49 23.47 -18.71
C ASP A 198 5.90 24.69 -17.95
N ARG A 199 5.85 24.60 -16.62
CA ARG A 199 5.30 25.62 -15.73
C ARG A 199 6.44 26.40 -15.11
N ASP A 200 6.23 27.71 -15.04
CA ASP A 200 7.21 28.68 -14.60
C ASP A 200 7.59 28.47 -13.13
N VAL A 201 8.72 27.78 -12.94
CA VAL A 201 9.27 27.42 -11.63
C VAL A 201 9.56 28.69 -10.81
N GLU A 202 9.90 29.80 -11.47
CA GLU A 202 10.10 31.12 -10.86
C GLU A 202 8.87 31.64 -10.08
N GLN A 203 7.65 31.47 -10.59
CA GLN A 203 6.44 31.95 -9.92
C GLN A 203 6.14 31.18 -8.63
N TYR A 204 6.50 29.89 -8.58
CA TYR A 204 6.36 29.07 -7.39
C TYR A 204 7.31 29.53 -6.26
N PHE A 205 8.55 29.89 -6.63
CA PHE A 205 9.55 30.39 -5.68
C PHE A 205 9.25 31.81 -5.16
N GLN A 206 8.54 32.64 -5.93
CA GLN A 206 8.19 34.01 -5.53
C GLN A 206 7.04 34.11 -4.50
N GLY A 207 6.21 33.07 -4.34
CA GLY A 207 5.02 33.11 -3.47
C GLY A 207 5.16 32.45 -2.09
N GLU A 208 5.93 31.36 -1.96
CA GLU A 208 5.84 30.47 -0.78
C GLU A 208 7.13 30.29 0.05
N LEU A 209 8.29 30.82 -0.39
CA LEU A 209 9.59 30.48 0.20
C LEU A 209 10.36 31.62 0.92
N CYS A 210 9.67 32.69 1.34
CA CYS A 210 10.29 33.78 2.12
C CYS A 210 10.87 33.38 3.50
N HIS A 211 10.95 32.09 3.86
CA HIS A 211 11.28 31.64 5.23
C HIS A 211 12.48 30.69 5.35
N TYR A 212 13.20 30.35 4.26
CA TYR A 212 14.36 29.45 4.34
C TYR A 212 15.59 30.04 3.62
N ASN A 213 16.74 30.07 4.30
CA ASN A 213 18.00 30.53 3.73
C ASN A 213 18.46 29.57 2.61
N LEU A 214 18.76 30.10 1.42
CA LEU A 214 19.25 29.38 0.24
C LEU A 214 20.42 28.41 0.55
N GLU A 215 21.26 28.72 1.53
CA GLU A 215 22.38 27.86 1.95
C GLU A 215 21.91 26.56 2.61
N GLN A 216 20.81 26.59 3.39
CA GLN A 216 20.24 25.37 3.97
C GLN A 216 19.63 24.48 2.89
N LEU A 217 19.04 25.09 1.86
CA LEU A 217 18.43 24.40 0.72
C LEU A 217 19.49 23.68 -0.14
N LEU A 218 20.67 24.28 -0.33
CA LEU A 218 21.81 23.68 -1.04
C LEU A 218 22.46 22.53 -0.25
N ILE A 219 22.68 22.72 1.04
CA ILE A 219 23.22 21.68 1.92
C ILE A 219 22.25 20.49 2.00
N PHE A 220 20.95 20.74 2.07
CA PHE A 220 19.94 19.67 2.06
C PHE A 220 19.81 18.98 0.70
N MET A 221 19.90 19.70 -0.42
CA MET A 221 19.91 19.09 -1.76
C MET A 221 21.10 18.13 -1.93
N ALA A 222 22.28 18.47 -1.39
CA ALA A 222 23.44 17.59 -1.38
C ALA A 222 23.21 16.35 -0.50
N VAL A 223 22.67 16.53 0.72
CA VAL A 223 22.32 15.43 1.63
C VAL A 223 21.22 14.54 1.04
N LEU A 224 20.27 15.11 0.30
CA LEU A 224 19.21 14.39 -0.39
C LEU A 224 19.73 13.64 -1.61
N GLN A 225 20.66 14.19 -2.39
CA GLN A 225 21.29 13.45 -3.47
C GLN A 225 22.05 12.22 -2.95
N ASP A 226 22.70 12.34 -1.80
CA ASP A 226 23.37 11.21 -1.17
C ASP A 226 22.40 10.26 -0.46
N ALA A 227 21.30 10.77 0.11
CA ALA A 227 20.22 9.94 0.66
C ALA A 227 19.42 9.22 -0.44
N PHE A 228 19.21 9.83 -1.62
CA PHE A 228 18.58 9.18 -2.77
C PHE A 228 19.51 8.13 -3.39
N LYS A 229 20.83 8.38 -3.46
CA LYS A 229 21.80 7.33 -3.81
C LYS A 229 21.81 6.20 -2.78
N ALA A 230 21.67 6.52 -1.49
CA ALA A 230 21.57 5.53 -0.41
C ALA A 230 20.20 4.82 -0.38
N VAL A 231 19.13 5.46 -0.81
CA VAL A 231 17.80 4.87 -1.00
C VAL A 231 17.78 4.02 -2.26
N ASP A 232 18.46 4.38 -3.35
CA ASP A 232 18.67 3.51 -4.51
C ASP A 232 19.56 2.30 -4.16
N ALA A 233 20.56 2.50 -3.29
CA ALA A 233 21.45 1.45 -2.78
C ALA A 233 20.78 0.56 -1.71
N SER A 234 19.86 1.08 -0.90
CA SER A 234 19.04 0.31 0.04
C SER A 234 17.79 -0.26 -0.62
N GLU A 235 17.32 0.31 -1.72
CA GLU A 235 16.40 -0.31 -2.67
C GLU A 235 17.05 -1.53 -3.30
N SER A 236 18.38 -1.63 -3.45
CA SER A 236 19.02 -2.92 -3.75
C SER A 236 18.90 -3.97 -2.66
N SER A 237 18.66 -3.57 -1.41
CA SER A 237 18.40 -4.46 -0.26
C SER A 237 16.90 -4.76 -0.09
N PHE A 238 16.03 -3.77 -0.30
CA PHE A 238 14.56 -3.91 -0.36
C PHE A 238 14.07 -4.59 -1.66
N ARG A 239 14.93 -4.65 -2.69
CA ARG A 239 14.73 -5.32 -3.99
C ARG A 239 14.55 -6.83 -3.90
N MET A 240 14.60 -7.41 -2.70
CA MET A 240 14.54 -8.85 -2.49
C MET A 240 13.11 -9.39 -2.48
N CYS A 241 12.09 -8.63 -2.06
CA CYS A 241 10.77 -9.22 -1.83
C CYS A 241 9.67 -8.58 -2.69
N GLY A 242 9.30 -9.22 -3.81
CA GLY A 242 7.94 -9.09 -4.35
C GLY A 242 7.71 -8.45 -5.72
N CYS A 243 8.74 -8.18 -6.54
CA CYS A 243 8.47 -7.95 -7.98
C CYS A 243 8.19 -9.29 -8.67
N PRO A 244 6.99 -9.52 -9.24
CA PRO A 244 6.65 -10.79 -9.87
C PRO A 244 7.52 -11.15 -11.08
N ALA A 245 8.02 -10.12 -11.79
CA ALA A 245 8.98 -10.28 -12.89
C ALA A 245 10.36 -10.81 -12.46
N ARG A 246 10.68 -10.77 -11.15
CA ARG A 246 11.97 -11.21 -10.62
C ARG A 246 11.91 -12.62 -10.01
N MET A 247 10.77 -13.04 -9.45
CA MET A 247 10.58 -14.40 -8.92
C MET A 247 10.55 -15.49 -10.01
N THR A 248 10.12 -15.17 -11.23
CA THR A 248 10.13 -16.12 -12.35
C THR A 248 11.54 -16.51 -12.82
N ARG A 249 12.58 -15.72 -12.52
CA ARG A 249 13.97 -16.06 -12.86
C ARG A 249 14.66 -17.01 -11.87
N GLN A 250 14.08 -17.29 -10.71
CA GLN A 250 14.68 -18.22 -9.73
C GLN A 250 14.17 -19.66 -9.84
N LEU A 251 13.17 -19.94 -10.68
CA LEU A 251 12.61 -21.28 -10.88
C LEU A 251 12.99 -21.92 -12.22
N SER A 252 13.99 -21.36 -12.92
CA SER A 252 14.50 -21.90 -14.18
C SER A 252 16.03 -22.00 -14.14
N ASN A 253 16.53 -23.02 -13.44
CA ASN A 253 17.72 -23.74 -13.86
C ASN A 253 17.65 -25.19 -13.37
N PRO A 254 17.95 -26.18 -14.25
CA PRO A 254 17.90 -27.61 -13.92
C PRO A 254 18.99 -28.05 -12.95
#